data_AF-A0A6A4KAZ8-F1
#
_entry.id   AF-A0A6A4KAZ8-F1
#
_cell.length_a   1.000
_cell.length_b   1.000
_cell.length_c   1.000
_cell.angle_alpha   90.00
_cell.angle_beta   90.00
_cell.angle_gamma   90.00
#
_symmetry.space_group_name_H-M   'P 1'
#
loop_
_entity.id
_entity.type
_entity.pdbx_description
1 polymer ?
#
loop_
_entity_poly.entity_id
_entity_poly.type
_entity_poly.pdbx_seq_one_letter_code
_entity_poly.pdbx_strand_id
1 'polypeptide(L)'
;MLSCWVEDPHGDSFKKHLARIPDYMWVAENGMKMQCCLMLSQLPQEIVGPKHEVERLYDAMNVILSLQSKNGGISAWEPVKGGAWLELLNPTESFADIVVDREYVECTASAIQALVLFMKLHPGHRKKEIDAFIVDSVHFLEDNQMPDGSWYGNWGLCFTYATWFAWGGLAAGGRLTPIVQLCVRVSNFCCRRNAITEAGERATFLVPSRF
;
A
#
# COMPACT_ATOMS: atom_id res chain seq x y z
N MET A 1 5.91 -17.08 7.42
CA MET A 1 6.55 -17.42 6.12
C MET A 1 8.02 -17.00 6.10
N LEU A 2 8.33 -15.70 6.17
CA LEU A 2 9.72 -15.21 6.10
C LEU A 2 10.60 -15.69 7.25
N SER A 3 10.08 -15.72 8.48
CA SER A 3 10.78 -16.26 9.65
C SER A 3 11.17 -17.73 9.48
N CYS A 4 10.23 -18.57 9.02
CA CYS A 4 10.47 -19.98 8.75
C CYS A 4 11.49 -20.21 7.62
N TRP A 5 11.57 -19.28 6.65
CA TRP A 5 12.56 -19.33 5.57
C TRP A 5 13.97 -18.95 6.05
N VAL A 6 14.07 -17.94 6.93
CA VAL A 6 15.35 -17.53 7.53
C VAL A 6 15.93 -18.64 8.43
N GLU A 7 15.06 -19.39 9.11
CA GLU A 7 15.47 -20.52 9.96
C GLU A 7 15.88 -21.75 9.14
N ASP A 8 15.03 -22.19 8.20
CA ASP A 8 15.34 -23.30 7.30
C ASP A 8 14.57 -23.15 5.98
N PRO A 9 15.23 -22.70 4.89
CA PRO A 9 14.58 -22.48 3.61
C PRO A 9 14.12 -23.78 2.93
N HIS A 10 14.56 -24.95 3.41
CA HIS A 10 14.14 -26.26 2.90
C HIS A 10 13.24 -27.04 3.87
N GLY A 11 12.92 -26.45 5.03
CA GLY A 11 12.15 -27.07 6.10
C GLY A 11 10.67 -27.27 5.75
N ASP A 12 10.07 -28.30 6.35
CA ASP A 12 8.66 -28.66 6.13
C ASP A 12 7.70 -27.55 6.57
N SER A 13 8.04 -26.79 7.60
CA SER A 13 7.26 -25.64 8.06
C SER A 13 7.18 -24.54 7.00
N PHE A 14 8.30 -24.24 6.32
CA PHE A 14 8.33 -23.28 5.22
C PHE A 14 7.52 -23.80 4.03
N LYS A 15 7.70 -25.07 3.62
CA LYS A 15 6.93 -25.70 2.52
C LYS A 15 5.43 -25.68 2.77
N LYS A 16 4.99 -25.97 4.01
CA LYS A 16 3.58 -25.91 4.40
C LYS A 16 3.01 -24.49 4.32
N HIS A 17 3.78 -23.47 4.72
CA HIS A 17 3.38 -22.09 4.52
C HIS A 17 3.33 -21.69 3.04
N LEU A 18 4.28 -22.18 2.24
CA LEU A 18 4.32 -21.93 0.81
C LEU A 18 3.11 -22.54 0.09
N ALA A 19 2.72 -23.76 0.45
CA ALA A 19 1.53 -24.44 -0.06
C ALA A 19 0.20 -23.76 0.31
N ARG A 20 0.20 -22.88 1.33
CA ARG A 20 -0.96 -22.08 1.76
C ARG A 20 -1.04 -20.72 1.07
N ILE A 21 -0.02 -20.29 0.34
CA ILE A 21 -0.05 -19.02 -0.40
C ILE A 21 -1.29 -18.94 -1.33
N PRO A 22 -1.68 -20.00 -2.07
CA PRO A 22 -2.93 -20.00 -2.85
C PRO A 22 -4.19 -19.74 -2.01
N ASP A 23 -4.25 -20.25 -0.77
CA ASP A 23 -5.39 -20.06 0.14
C ASP A 23 -5.50 -18.60 0.61
N TYR A 24 -4.36 -17.93 0.77
CA TYR A 24 -4.31 -16.49 1.01
C TYR A 24 -4.46 -15.68 -0.28
N MET A 25 -4.50 -16.31 -1.45
CA MET A 25 -4.80 -15.70 -2.76
C MET A 25 -6.24 -15.99 -3.19
N TRP A 26 -7.20 -15.74 -2.30
CA TRP A 26 -8.49 -15.21 -2.76
C TRP A 26 -8.23 -13.93 -3.55
N VAL A 27 -8.94 -13.72 -4.67
CA VAL A 27 -8.97 -12.43 -5.40
C VAL A 27 -9.38 -11.36 -4.40
N ALA A 28 -8.39 -10.76 -3.75
CA ALA A 28 -8.56 -9.59 -2.94
C ALA A 28 -8.15 -8.45 -3.85
N GLU A 29 -9.03 -7.47 -3.95
CA GLU A 29 -8.97 -6.38 -4.91
C GLU A 29 -7.78 -5.44 -4.66
N ASN A 30 -7.03 -5.68 -3.57
CA ASN A 30 -5.87 -4.91 -3.14
C ASN A 30 -4.53 -5.49 -3.64
N GLY A 31 -3.76 -4.65 -4.34
CA GLY A 31 -2.55 -5.01 -5.10
C GLY A 31 -1.37 -5.64 -4.35
N MET A 32 -1.44 -5.80 -3.02
CA MET A 32 -0.38 -6.44 -2.22
C MET A 32 -0.12 -7.90 -2.62
N LYS A 33 -1.17 -8.65 -3.00
CA LYS A 33 -0.97 -10.05 -3.44
C LYS A 33 -0.33 -10.13 -4.82
N MET A 34 -0.72 -9.25 -5.74
CA MET A 34 -0.15 -9.18 -7.09
C MET A 34 1.36 -8.91 -7.03
N GLN A 35 1.80 -7.96 -6.20
CA GLN A 35 3.24 -7.68 -6.02
C GLN A 35 4.01 -8.92 -5.53
N CYS A 36 3.47 -9.65 -4.54
CA CYS A 36 4.08 -10.89 -4.07
C CYS A 36 4.18 -11.95 -5.18
N CYS A 37 3.10 -12.17 -5.96
CA CYS A 37 3.12 -13.10 -7.08
C CYS A 37 4.20 -12.75 -8.11
N LEU A 38 4.31 -11.46 -8.46
CA LEU A 38 5.30 -10.95 -9.39
C LEU A 38 6.73 -11.14 -8.86
N MET A 39 6.96 -10.90 -7.58
CA MET A 39 8.27 -11.13 -6.94
C MET A 39 8.63 -12.62 -6.92
N LEU A 40 7.70 -13.49 -6.50
CA LEU A 40 7.92 -14.93 -6.49
C LEU A 40 8.14 -15.51 -7.89
N SER A 41 7.50 -14.94 -8.92
CA SER A 41 7.68 -15.36 -10.32
C SER A 41 9.10 -15.14 -10.87
N GLN A 42 9.92 -14.36 -10.18
CA GLN A 42 11.32 -14.11 -10.50
C GLN A 42 12.27 -15.12 -9.82
N LEU A 43 11.77 -15.95 -8.91
CA LEU A 43 12.54 -17.03 -8.28
C LEU A 43 12.51 -18.32 -9.11
N PRO A 44 13.48 -19.24 -8.91
CA PRO A 44 13.49 -20.54 -9.58
C PRO A 44 12.24 -21.38 -9.27
N GLN A 45 11.68 -22.02 -10.30
CA GLN A 45 10.43 -22.81 -10.18
C GLN A 45 10.58 -24.01 -9.24
N GLU A 46 11.80 -24.48 -9.01
CA GLU A 46 12.11 -25.56 -8.06
C GLU A 46 11.76 -25.18 -6.61
N ILE A 47 11.77 -23.87 -6.30
CA ILE A 47 11.48 -23.34 -4.96
C ILE A 47 10.00 -22.98 -4.83
N VAL A 48 9.46 -22.26 -5.83
CA VAL A 48 8.12 -21.65 -5.75
C VAL A 48 7.03 -22.41 -6.49
N GLY A 49 7.39 -23.47 -7.21
CA GLY A 49 6.48 -24.22 -8.06
C GLY A 49 6.23 -23.55 -9.43
N PRO A 50 5.24 -24.06 -10.18
CA PRO A 50 4.88 -23.49 -11.48
C PRO A 50 4.36 -22.06 -11.32
N LYS A 51 4.67 -21.20 -12.29
CA LYS A 51 4.13 -19.84 -12.35
C LYS A 51 2.63 -19.90 -12.61
N HIS A 52 1.89 -18.95 -12.06
CA HIS A 52 0.49 -18.75 -12.41
C HIS A 52 0.33 -18.27 -13.85
N GLU A 53 -0.84 -18.55 -14.43
CA GLU A 53 -1.28 -18.02 -15.72
C GLU A 53 -1.22 -16.49 -15.71
N VAL A 54 -0.66 -15.90 -16.77
CA VAL A 54 -0.44 -14.44 -16.84
C VAL A 54 -1.76 -13.68 -16.91
N GLU A 55 -2.79 -14.32 -17.43
CA GLU A 55 -4.16 -13.85 -17.54
C GLU A 55 -4.74 -13.51 -16.16
N ARG A 56 -4.39 -14.28 -15.11
CA ARG A 56 -4.80 -13.98 -13.73
C ARG A 56 -4.14 -12.71 -13.19
N LEU A 57 -2.91 -12.42 -13.61
CA LEU A 57 -2.23 -11.17 -13.28
C LEU A 57 -2.88 -9.99 -14.01
N TYR A 58 -3.33 -10.20 -15.25
CA TYR A 58 -4.09 -9.19 -16.00
C TYR A 58 -5.45 -8.91 -15.35
N ASP A 59 -6.17 -9.94 -14.90
CA ASP A 59 -7.43 -9.76 -14.16
C ASP A 59 -7.21 -8.96 -12.87
N ALA A 60 -6.18 -9.30 -12.08
CA ALA A 60 -5.85 -8.56 -10.86
C ALA A 60 -5.47 -7.09 -11.16
N MET A 61 -4.72 -6.84 -12.22
CA MET A 61 -4.39 -5.49 -12.67
C MET A 61 -5.64 -4.70 -13.08
N ASN A 62 -6.59 -5.33 -13.80
CA ASN A 62 -7.84 -4.69 -14.20
C ASN A 62 -8.66 -4.23 -12.98
N VAL A 63 -8.69 -5.04 -11.92
CA VAL A 63 -9.33 -4.69 -10.65
C VAL A 63 -8.66 -3.47 -10.02
N ILE A 64 -7.33 -3.46 -9.91
CA ILE A 64 -6.58 -2.31 -9.38
C ILE A 64 -6.90 -1.04 -10.17
N LEU A 65 -6.89 -1.11 -11.50
CA LEU A 65 -7.21 0.03 -12.36
C LEU A 65 -8.63 0.55 -12.14
N SER A 66 -9.59 -0.34 -11.87
CA SER A 66 -10.99 0.07 -11.66
C SER A 66 -11.26 0.80 -10.34
N LEU A 67 -10.35 0.68 -9.37
CA LEU A 67 -10.49 1.28 -8.03
C LEU A 67 -9.98 2.73 -7.95
N GLN A 68 -9.31 3.24 -8.99
CA GLN A 68 -8.80 4.60 -8.98
C GLN A 68 -9.91 5.62 -9.15
N SER A 69 -9.97 6.55 -8.19
CA SER A 69 -10.84 7.72 -8.24
C SER A 69 -10.27 8.82 -9.11
N LYS A 70 -11.10 9.81 -9.45
CA LYS A 70 -10.73 10.95 -10.29
C LYS A 70 -9.59 11.81 -9.74
N ASN A 71 -9.35 11.76 -8.42
CA ASN A 71 -8.24 12.44 -7.75
C ASN A 71 -6.93 11.62 -7.78
N GLY A 72 -6.92 10.44 -8.44
CA GLY A 72 -5.78 9.54 -8.52
C GLY A 72 -5.62 8.58 -7.34
N GLY A 73 -6.39 8.79 -6.27
CA GLY A 73 -6.36 7.95 -5.09
C GLY A 73 -7.10 6.63 -5.30
N ILE A 74 -6.79 5.64 -4.45
CA ILE A 74 -7.35 4.29 -4.54
C ILE A 74 -8.00 3.93 -3.22
N SER A 75 -9.20 3.39 -3.30
CA SER A 75 -9.96 2.88 -2.18
C SER A 75 -9.52 1.48 -1.73
N ALA A 76 -10.08 1.01 -0.61
CA ALA A 76 -9.70 -0.28 -0.06
C ALA A 76 -10.44 -1.45 -0.73
N TRP A 77 -11.72 -1.29 -1.01
CA TRP A 77 -12.59 -2.39 -1.41
C TRP A 77 -13.35 -2.09 -2.70
N GLU A 78 -13.98 -0.93 -2.80
CA GLU A 78 -14.79 -0.60 -3.96
C GLU A 78 -14.55 0.82 -4.44
N PRO A 79 -14.79 1.12 -5.73
CA PRO A 79 -14.66 2.49 -6.21
C PRO A 79 -15.52 3.43 -5.37
N VAL A 80 -14.99 4.61 -5.05
CA VAL A 80 -15.71 5.59 -4.22
C VAL A 80 -16.95 6.08 -4.98
N LYS A 81 -18.13 5.69 -4.48
CA LYS A 81 -19.44 6.04 -5.08
C LYS A 81 -20.16 7.15 -4.33
N GLY A 82 -19.92 7.24 -3.01
CA GLY A 82 -20.61 8.16 -2.11
C GLY A 82 -19.83 9.46 -1.91
N GLY A 83 -20.55 10.58 -1.77
CA GLY A 83 -19.93 11.83 -1.35
C GLY A 83 -19.62 11.82 0.14
N ALA A 84 -18.54 12.48 0.55
CA ALA A 84 -18.11 12.57 1.96
C ALA A 84 -19.19 13.13 2.91
N TRP A 85 -20.19 13.85 2.40
CA TRP A 85 -21.32 14.35 3.18
C TRP A 85 -22.20 13.23 3.77
N LEU A 86 -22.14 12.01 3.22
CA LEU A 86 -22.87 10.86 3.77
C LEU A 86 -22.36 10.46 5.16
N GLU A 87 -21.14 10.83 5.54
CA GLU A 87 -20.64 10.62 6.90
C GLU A 87 -21.44 11.39 7.97
N LEU A 88 -22.22 12.42 7.59
CA LEU A 88 -23.18 13.05 8.51
C LEU A 88 -24.25 12.07 9.00
N LEU A 89 -24.48 10.99 8.26
CA LEU A 89 -25.43 9.94 8.60
C LEU A 89 -24.81 8.82 9.45
N ASN A 90 -23.53 8.94 9.83
CA ASN A 90 -22.85 7.94 10.65
C ASN A 90 -23.56 7.82 12.01
N PRO A 91 -24.21 6.68 12.31
CA PRO A 91 -24.94 6.50 13.56
C PRO A 91 -24.03 6.01 14.70
N THR A 92 -22.74 5.77 14.42
CA THR A 92 -21.81 5.24 15.40
C THR A 92 -21.07 6.39 16.09
N GLU A 93 -21.01 6.32 17.42
CA GLU A 93 -20.35 7.36 18.24
C GLU A 93 -18.84 7.10 18.37
N SER A 94 -18.40 5.85 18.16
CA SER A 94 -17.04 5.39 18.44
C SER A 94 -16.13 5.32 17.21
N PHE A 95 -16.68 5.39 16.01
CA PHE A 95 -15.94 5.22 14.76
C PHE A 95 -16.23 6.36 13.80
N ALA A 96 -15.19 6.88 13.16
CA ALA A 96 -15.28 7.87 12.11
C ALA A 96 -14.97 7.22 10.75
N ASP A 97 -15.47 7.83 9.67
CA ASP A 97 -15.13 7.47 8.29
C ASP A 97 -15.47 6.02 7.91
N ILE A 98 -16.70 5.60 8.22
CA ILE A 98 -17.19 4.23 8.01
C ILE A 98 -18.37 4.13 7.03
N VAL A 99 -18.97 5.25 6.64
CA VAL A 99 -20.20 5.24 5.82
C VAL A 99 -19.86 5.11 4.35
N VAL A 100 -18.78 5.75 3.91
CA VAL A 100 -18.29 5.66 2.53
C VAL A 100 -16.86 5.14 2.49
N ASP A 101 -16.56 4.30 1.48
CA ASP A 101 -15.16 3.98 1.17
C ASP A 101 -14.45 5.25 0.69
N ARG A 102 -13.16 5.36 1.00
CA ARG A 102 -12.34 6.55 0.74
C ARG A 102 -11.05 6.16 0.07
N GLU A 103 -10.41 7.12 -0.58
CA GLU A 103 -9.07 6.90 -1.10
C GLU A 103 -8.02 6.99 0.01
N TYR A 104 -7.09 6.03 0.03
CA TYR A 104 -6.08 5.94 1.07
C TYR A 104 -4.66 6.03 0.48
N VAL A 105 -3.77 6.67 1.22
CA VAL A 105 -2.34 6.78 0.90
C VAL A 105 -1.71 5.41 0.76
N GLU A 106 -2.04 4.50 1.67
CA GLU A 106 -1.46 3.15 1.75
C GLU A 106 -1.89 2.29 0.55
N CYS A 107 -3.17 2.34 0.19
CA CYS A 107 -3.71 1.63 -0.98
C CYS A 107 -3.09 2.17 -2.27
N THR A 108 -3.05 3.50 -2.41
CA THR A 108 -2.50 4.19 -3.59
C THR A 108 -1.02 3.86 -3.79
N ALA A 109 -0.22 3.97 -2.74
CA ALA A 109 1.21 3.67 -2.80
C ALA A 109 1.51 2.20 -3.08
N SER A 110 0.70 1.27 -2.55
CA SER A 110 0.84 -0.16 -2.82
C SER A 110 0.53 -0.51 -4.27
N ALA A 111 -0.51 0.10 -4.84
CA ALA A 111 -0.87 -0.12 -6.24
C ALA A 111 0.21 0.41 -7.20
N ILE A 112 0.79 1.59 -6.92
CA ILE A 112 1.92 2.11 -7.72
C ILE A 112 3.06 1.09 -7.73
N GLN A 113 3.47 0.58 -6.57
CA GLN A 113 4.55 -0.41 -6.47
C GLN A 113 4.23 -1.69 -7.25
N ALA A 114 3.01 -2.22 -7.10
CA ALA A 114 2.57 -3.42 -7.80
C ALA A 114 2.57 -3.22 -9.33
N LEU A 115 2.01 -2.11 -9.82
CA LEU A 115 1.89 -1.83 -11.25
C LEU A 115 3.23 -1.47 -11.90
N VAL A 116 4.12 -0.77 -11.19
CA VAL A 116 5.49 -0.52 -11.67
C VAL A 116 6.25 -1.84 -11.82
N LEU A 117 6.13 -2.76 -10.86
CA LEU A 117 6.74 -4.08 -10.97
C LEU A 117 6.10 -4.89 -12.10
N PHE A 118 4.78 -4.86 -12.23
CA PHE A 118 4.06 -5.51 -13.32
C PHE A 118 4.55 -5.01 -14.69
N MET A 119 4.70 -3.70 -14.86
CA MET A 119 5.19 -3.10 -16.11
C MET A 119 6.63 -3.47 -16.46
N LYS A 120 7.48 -3.76 -15.46
CA LYS A 120 8.83 -4.29 -15.70
C LYS A 120 8.79 -5.71 -16.26
N LEU A 121 7.85 -6.54 -15.82
CA LEU A 121 7.73 -7.94 -16.24
C LEU A 121 6.84 -8.13 -17.48
N HIS A 122 5.87 -7.23 -17.70
CA HIS A 122 4.87 -7.29 -18.77
C HIS A 122 4.74 -5.95 -19.51
N PRO A 123 5.81 -5.43 -20.14
CA PRO A 123 5.86 -4.06 -20.66
C PRO A 123 4.88 -3.75 -21.80
N GLY A 124 4.35 -4.77 -22.48
CA GLY A 124 3.43 -4.61 -23.62
C GLY A 124 1.94 -4.50 -23.24
N HIS A 125 1.56 -4.80 -21.99
CA HIS A 125 0.15 -4.90 -21.60
C HIS A 125 -0.38 -3.60 -21.01
N ARG A 126 -1.37 -2.96 -21.66
CA ARG A 126 -2.05 -1.72 -21.21
C ARG A 126 -1.13 -0.58 -20.73
N LYS A 127 0.09 -0.49 -21.27
CA LYS A 127 1.14 0.45 -20.85
C LYS A 127 0.65 1.89 -20.68
N LYS A 128 -0.08 2.42 -21.66
CA LYS A 128 -0.55 3.82 -21.63
C LYS A 128 -1.48 4.09 -20.44
N GLU A 129 -2.35 3.14 -20.13
CA GLU A 129 -3.34 3.28 -19.06
C GLU A 129 -2.68 3.16 -17.70
N ILE A 130 -1.72 2.23 -17.56
CA ILE A 130 -0.94 2.07 -16.33
C ILE A 130 -0.02 3.27 -16.09
N ASP A 131 0.64 3.79 -17.13
CA ASP A 131 1.48 4.98 -17.02
C ASP A 131 0.65 6.20 -16.56
N ALA A 132 -0.56 6.39 -17.10
CA ALA A 132 -1.48 7.45 -16.69
C ALA A 132 -1.94 7.27 -15.23
N PHE A 133 -2.35 6.06 -14.87
CA PHE A 133 -2.73 5.69 -13.50
C PHE A 133 -1.63 6.05 -12.49
N ILE A 134 -0.37 5.69 -12.78
CA ILE A 134 0.76 5.94 -11.87
C ILE A 134 0.98 7.46 -11.70
N VAL A 135 0.87 8.25 -12.76
CA VAL A 135 1.01 9.71 -12.70
C VAL A 135 -0.04 10.33 -11.78
N ASP A 136 -1.30 9.96 -11.97
CA ASP A 136 -2.41 10.50 -11.16
C ASP A 136 -2.30 10.05 -9.70
N SER A 137 -1.94 8.79 -9.45
CA SER A 137 -1.70 8.28 -8.09
C SER A 137 -0.50 8.93 -7.40
N VAL A 138 0.55 9.29 -8.13
CA VAL A 138 1.67 10.05 -7.57
C VAL A 138 1.21 11.44 -7.16
N HIS A 139 0.43 12.13 -7.99
CA HIS A 139 -0.14 13.43 -7.62
C HIS A 139 -1.04 13.32 -6.38
N PHE A 140 -1.87 12.28 -6.28
CA PHE A 140 -2.65 12.04 -5.06
C PHE A 140 -1.77 11.94 -3.81
N LEU A 141 -0.66 11.22 -3.88
CA LEU A 141 0.27 11.11 -2.74
C LEU A 141 0.89 12.47 -2.41
N GLU A 142 1.31 13.25 -3.40
CA GLU A 142 1.88 14.59 -3.21
C GLU A 142 0.85 15.55 -2.59
N ASP A 143 -0.39 15.54 -3.07
CA ASP A 143 -1.49 16.40 -2.59
C ASP A 143 -1.95 16.07 -1.17
N ASN A 144 -1.79 14.81 -0.74
CA ASN A 144 -2.11 14.37 0.62
C ASN A 144 -0.93 14.48 1.61
N GLN A 145 0.22 14.98 1.17
CA GLN A 145 1.36 15.20 2.06
C GLN A 145 1.08 16.36 3.02
N MET A 146 1.29 16.14 4.31
CA MET A 146 1.17 17.21 5.31
C MET A 146 2.33 18.21 5.23
N PRO A 147 2.18 19.45 5.74
CA PRO A 147 3.24 20.46 5.70
C PRO A 147 4.56 20.03 6.38
N ASP A 148 4.49 19.13 7.37
CA ASP A 148 5.67 18.56 8.03
C ASP A 148 6.35 17.45 7.22
N GLY A 149 5.75 17.05 6.10
CA GLY A 149 6.23 16.02 5.18
C GLY A 149 5.71 14.61 5.47
N SER A 150 4.88 14.42 6.50
CA SER A 150 4.28 13.13 6.84
C SER A 150 2.97 12.87 6.09
N TRP A 151 2.49 11.63 6.16
CA TRP A 151 1.15 11.23 5.71
C TRP A 151 0.38 10.63 6.87
N TYR A 152 -0.93 10.86 6.92
CA TYR A 152 -1.81 10.27 7.92
C TYR A 152 -2.14 8.82 7.56
N GLY A 153 -1.98 7.90 8.51
CA GLY A 153 -2.29 6.48 8.34
C GLY A 153 -3.66 6.12 8.87
N ASN A 154 -4.41 5.36 8.08
CA ASN A 154 -5.77 4.91 8.38
C ASN A 154 -5.80 3.43 8.77
N TRP A 155 -4.83 2.64 8.28
CA TRP A 155 -4.78 1.19 8.49
C TRP A 155 -3.67 0.74 9.44
N GLY A 156 -2.88 1.67 9.97
CA GLY A 156 -1.80 1.42 10.92
C GLY A 156 -1.51 2.65 11.77
N LEU A 157 -0.69 2.50 12.81
CA LEU A 157 -0.36 3.59 13.75
C LEU A 157 0.93 4.31 13.35
N CYS A 158 0.92 5.60 13.05
CA CYS A 158 -0.07 6.27 12.20
C CYS A 158 0.72 6.95 11.08
N PHE A 159 1.47 7.99 11.45
CA PHE A 159 2.29 8.74 10.51
C PHE A 159 3.51 7.98 9.99
N THR A 160 4.21 7.24 10.86
CA THR A 160 5.37 6.43 10.47
C THR A 160 4.97 5.36 9.45
N TYR A 161 3.84 4.70 9.70
CA TYR A 161 3.27 3.68 8.83
C TYR A 161 2.93 4.24 7.45
N ALA A 162 2.05 5.24 7.37
CA ALA A 162 1.64 5.79 6.07
C ALA A 162 2.79 6.49 5.33
N THR A 163 3.70 7.15 6.04
CA THR A 163 4.87 7.78 5.41
C THR A 163 5.79 6.74 4.77
N TRP A 164 5.95 5.56 5.40
CA TRP A 164 6.71 4.46 4.80
C TRP A 164 6.08 3.97 3.49
N PHE A 165 4.75 3.79 3.47
CA PHE A 165 4.02 3.44 2.25
C PHE A 165 4.15 4.52 1.18
N ALA A 166 3.80 5.77 1.50
CA ALA A 166 3.86 6.90 0.57
C ALA A 166 5.26 7.03 -0.06
N TRP A 167 6.31 6.90 0.75
CA TRP A 167 7.68 6.92 0.25
C TRP A 167 7.97 5.78 -0.74
N GLY A 168 7.56 4.54 -0.43
CA GLY A 168 7.71 3.41 -1.34
C GLY A 168 6.98 3.61 -2.66
N GLY A 169 5.75 4.15 -2.60
CA GLY A 169 4.95 4.51 -3.77
C GLY A 169 5.62 5.59 -4.63
N LEU A 170 6.03 6.70 -4.01
CA LEU A 170 6.71 7.80 -4.69
C LEU A 170 8.04 7.35 -5.33
N ALA A 171 8.84 6.59 -4.60
CA ALA A 171 10.10 6.05 -5.12
C ALA A 171 9.87 5.12 -6.32
N ALA A 172 8.86 4.24 -6.26
CA ALA A 172 8.49 3.37 -7.38
C ALA A 172 7.95 4.18 -8.58
N GLY A 173 7.17 5.23 -8.33
CA GLY A 173 6.66 6.17 -9.33
C GLY A 173 7.71 7.14 -9.90
N GLY A 174 8.99 6.99 -9.55
CA GLY A 174 10.08 7.81 -10.09
C GLY A 174 10.24 9.18 -9.42
N ARG A 175 9.56 9.44 -8.31
CA ARG A 175 9.76 10.63 -7.46
C ARG A 175 10.80 10.31 -6.39
N LEU A 176 12.06 10.51 -6.73
CA LEU A 176 13.15 10.50 -5.75
C LEU A 176 13.20 11.88 -5.07
N THR A 177 12.32 12.14 -4.09
CA THR A 177 12.60 13.25 -3.16
C THR A 177 13.94 12.97 -2.47
N PRO A 178 14.86 13.95 -2.32
CA PRO A 178 16.15 13.71 -1.69
C PRO A 178 15.95 13.08 -0.32
N ILE A 179 16.50 11.88 -0.15
CA ILE A 179 16.51 11.08 1.09
C ILE A 179 16.78 11.97 2.31
N VAL A 180 17.66 12.95 2.18
CA VAL A 180 18.03 13.86 3.26
C VAL A 180 16.84 14.70 3.76
N GLN A 181 15.99 15.24 2.88
CA GLN A 181 14.93 16.15 3.33
C GLN A 181 13.77 15.41 4.00
N LEU A 182 13.47 14.18 3.55
CA LEU A 182 12.43 13.33 4.14
C LEU A 182 12.97 12.56 5.35
N CYS A 183 14.17 11.99 5.32
CA CYS A 183 14.79 11.39 6.50
C CYS A 183 15.05 12.43 7.59
N VAL A 184 15.46 13.66 7.28
CA VAL A 184 15.56 14.73 8.30
C VAL A 184 14.18 15.08 8.84
N ARG A 185 13.11 15.10 8.03
CA ARG A 185 11.75 15.42 8.53
C ARG A 185 11.10 14.28 9.31
N VAL A 186 11.20 13.03 8.83
CA VAL A 186 10.74 11.81 9.50
C VAL A 186 11.58 11.54 10.73
N SER A 187 12.91 11.69 10.66
CA SER A 187 13.77 11.59 11.84
C SER A 187 13.51 12.76 12.79
N ASN A 188 13.22 13.98 12.33
CA ASN A 188 12.79 15.05 13.23
C ASN A 188 11.42 14.77 13.86
N PHE A 189 10.48 14.19 13.12
CA PHE A 189 9.17 13.78 13.61
C PHE A 189 9.30 12.68 14.67
N CYS A 190 10.06 11.62 14.37
CA CYS A 190 10.36 10.51 15.27
C CYS A 190 11.22 10.97 16.46
N CYS A 191 12.27 11.76 16.27
CA CYS A 191 13.18 12.23 17.33
C CYS A 191 12.53 13.27 18.25
N ARG A 192 11.74 14.23 17.73
CA ARG A 192 11.02 15.19 18.59
C ARG A 192 9.99 14.52 19.49
N ARG A 193 9.47 13.35 19.09
CA ARG A 193 8.46 12.62 19.86
C ARG A 193 9.03 11.47 20.69
N ASN A 194 10.13 10.83 20.27
CA ASN A 194 10.88 9.88 21.09
C ASN A 194 11.67 10.56 22.22
N ALA A 195 11.96 11.87 22.14
CA ALA A 195 12.52 12.62 23.26
C ALA A 195 11.56 12.73 24.47
N ILE A 196 10.29 12.32 24.33
CA ILE A 196 9.27 12.35 25.39
C ILE A 196 9.07 10.95 26.01
N THR A 197 9.53 9.88 25.35
CA THR A 197 9.37 8.49 25.84
C THR A 197 10.67 7.72 25.64
N GLU A 198 11.52 7.70 26.67
CA GLU A 198 12.55 6.67 26.77
C GLU A 198 11.86 5.29 26.80
N ALA A 199 12.27 4.42 25.87
CA ALA A 199 11.85 3.03 25.66
C ALA A 199 10.47 2.80 25.01
N GLY A 200 10.50 2.43 23.73
CA GLY A 200 9.43 1.69 23.06
C GLY A 200 8.39 2.55 22.35
N GLU A 201 8.01 2.12 21.14
CA GLU A 201 7.05 2.73 20.23
C GLU A 201 5.64 2.90 20.85
N ARG A 202 5.46 3.90 21.70
CA ARG A 202 4.13 4.37 22.12
C ARG A 202 4.06 5.88 22.00
N ALA A 203 3.62 6.32 20.83
CA ALA A 203 3.10 7.66 20.67
C ALA A 203 1.58 7.60 20.74
N THR A 204 1.03 7.83 21.94
CA THR A 204 -0.41 8.05 22.12
C THR A 204 -0.73 9.45 21.59
N PHE A 205 -1.51 9.56 20.52
CA PHE A 205 -2.03 10.85 20.05
C PHE A 205 -3.49 10.97 20.44
N LEU A 206 -3.80 11.99 21.25
CA LEU A 206 -5.13 12.57 21.28
C LEU A 206 -5.31 13.34 19.96
N VAL A 207 -6.15 12.80 19.08
CA VAL A 207 -6.66 13.54 17.93
C VAL A 207 -7.48 14.71 18.47
N PRO A 208 -7.26 15.96 18.06
CA PRO A 208 -8.20 17.03 18.35
C PRO A 208 -9.52 16.66 17.66
N SER A 209 -10.57 16.44 18.44
CA SER A 209 -11.92 16.25 17.91
C SER A 209 -12.24 17.41 16.97
N ARG A 210 -12.34 17.11 15.68
CA ARG A 210 -13.06 17.98 14.76
C ARG A 210 -14.52 17.56 14.86
N PHE A 211 -15.17 18.12 15.89
CA PHE A 211 -16.60 18.06 16.25
C PHE A 211 -17.25 16.69 16.18
#